data_AF-A0A4W5PQU6-F1
#
_entry.id   AF-A0A4W5PQU6-F1
#
_cell.length_a   1.000
_cell.length_b   1.000
_cell.length_c   1.000
_cell.angle_alpha   90.00
_cell.angle_beta   90.00
_cell.angle_gamma   90.00
#
_symmetry.space_group_name_H-M   'P 1'
#
loop_
_entity.id
_entity.type
_entity.pdbx_description
1 polymer ?
#
loop_
_entity_poly.entity_id
_entity_poly.type
_entity_poly.pdbx_seq_one_letter_code
_entity_poly.pdbx_strand_id
1 'polypeptide(L)'
;MLPQLRRDQFDNLEKHTQSGIEFVERYSKFVKERSEIEISYAKQIRNLSKKYQPKKNSREEEENKYTSCRAFLSTLNELNDYAGQHEVIAENLTSQIITELSRYLTELKAERKSVRTHTLPVCVLIHLLFVCAIYFLYIHPSPS
;
A
#
# COMPACT_ATOMS: atom_id res chain seq x y z
N MET A 1 -56.89 15.03 -0.75
CA MET A 1 -55.59 14.76 -1.43
C MET A 1 -54.56 14.56 -0.33
N LEU A 2 -54.30 13.31 0.06
CA LEU A 2 -53.32 13.01 1.12
C LEU A 2 -51.91 13.23 0.56
N PRO A 3 -51.00 13.89 1.31
CA PRO A 3 -49.63 14.12 0.85
C PRO A 3 -48.94 12.76 0.69
N GLN A 4 -48.19 12.61 -0.41
CA GLN A 4 -47.49 11.39 -0.79
C GLN A 4 -46.62 10.87 0.36
N LEU A 5 -47.15 9.91 1.10
CA LEU A 5 -46.49 9.24 2.21
C LEU A 5 -45.46 8.26 1.61
N ARG A 6 -44.17 8.53 1.87
CA ARG A 6 -43.01 7.66 1.63
C ARG A 6 -42.77 7.22 0.16
N ARG A 7 -42.06 8.04 -0.61
CA ARG A 7 -40.99 7.48 -1.46
C ARG A 7 -39.91 6.99 -0.50
N ASP A 8 -39.87 5.68 -0.34
CA ASP A 8 -38.90 4.99 0.49
C ASP A 8 -37.47 5.31 0.00
N GLN A 9 -36.51 5.42 0.92
CA GLN A 9 -35.15 5.87 0.59
C GLN A 9 -34.33 4.80 -0.16
N PHE A 10 -34.98 3.80 -0.77
CA PHE A 10 -34.32 2.66 -1.41
C PHE A 10 -33.42 3.10 -2.55
N ASP A 11 -33.88 4.00 -3.45
CA ASP A 11 -33.06 4.50 -4.56
C ASP A 11 -31.79 5.21 -4.09
N ASN A 12 -31.88 5.98 -3.00
CA ASN A 12 -30.73 6.69 -2.43
C ASN A 12 -29.76 5.72 -1.75
N LEU A 13 -30.29 4.71 -1.04
CA LEU A 13 -29.51 3.67 -0.39
C LEU A 13 -28.80 2.79 -1.43
N GLU A 14 -29.48 2.41 -2.50
CA GLU A 14 -28.91 1.62 -3.59
C GLU A 14 -27.76 2.38 -4.26
N LYS A 15 -27.95 3.66 -4.58
CA LYS A 15 -26.88 4.50 -5.13
C LYS A 15 -25.70 4.62 -4.17
N HIS A 16 -25.95 4.87 -2.88
CA HIS A 16 -24.88 5.01 -1.89
C HIS A 16 -24.05 3.72 -1.73
N THR A 17 -24.71 2.56 -1.67
CA THR A 17 -24.04 1.26 -1.57
C THR A 17 -23.25 0.92 -2.84
N GLN A 18 -23.78 1.24 -4.02
CA GLN A 18 -23.05 1.12 -5.29
C GLN A 18 -21.81 2.03 -5.32
N SER A 19 -21.92 3.30 -4.91
CA SER A 19 -20.78 4.21 -4.82
C SER A 19 -19.71 3.75 -3.83
N GLY A 20 -20.11 3.12 -2.72
CA GLY A 20 -19.17 2.51 -1.77
C GLY A 20 -18.37 1.36 -2.40
N ILE A 21 -19.02 0.50 -3.18
CA ILE A 21 -18.35 -0.58 -3.94
C ILE A 21 -17.35 0.00 -4.95
N GLU A 22 -17.77 0.99 -5.74
CA GLU A 22 -16.89 1.64 -6.73
C GLU A 22 -15.69 2.34 -6.09
N PHE A 23 -15.87 2.90 -4.90
CA PHE A 23 -14.78 3.51 -4.14
C PHE A 23 -13.76 2.45 -3.72
N VAL A 24 -14.20 1.33 -3.14
CA VAL A 24 -13.30 0.24 -2.73
C VAL A 24 -12.55 -0.33 -3.94
N GLU A 25 -13.22 -0.53 -5.08
CA GLU A 25 -12.57 -0.97 -6.33
C GLU A 25 -11.48 0.00 -6.80
N ARG A 26 -11.79 1.31 -6.79
CA ARG A 26 -10.83 2.35 -7.15
C ARG A 26 -9.64 2.38 -6.19
N TYR A 27 -9.90 2.25 -4.90
CA TYR A 27 -8.85 2.23 -3.88
C TYR A 27 -7.96 0.98 -4.00
N SER A 28 -8.53 -0.20 -4.23
CA SER A 28 -7.77 -1.42 -4.51
C SER A 28 -6.83 -1.25 -5.71
N LYS A 29 -7.32 -0.63 -6.79
CA LYS A 29 -6.49 -0.32 -7.96
C LYS A 29 -5.35 0.64 -7.61
N PHE A 30 -5.63 1.70 -6.84
CA PHE A 30 -4.62 2.63 -6.37
C PHE A 30 -3.53 1.93 -5.53
N VAL A 31 -3.91 1.08 -4.57
CA VAL A 31 -2.95 0.34 -3.73
C VAL A 31 -2.09 -0.60 -4.59
N LYS A 32 -2.69 -1.23 -5.60
CA LYS A 32 -1.96 -2.07 -6.56
C LYS A 32 -0.92 -1.27 -7.35
N GLU A 33 -1.32 -0.16 -7.95
CA GLU A 33 -0.39 0.72 -8.70
C GLU A 33 0.72 1.26 -7.77
N ARG A 34 0.39 1.60 -6.52
CA ARG A 34 1.39 1.98 -5.51
C ARG A 34 2.39 0.85 -5.25
N SER A 35 1.93 -0.39 -5.05
CA SER A 35 2.81 -1.55 -4.88
C SER A 35 3.76 -1.72 -6.06
N GLU A 36 3.26 -1.59 -7.29
CA GLU A 36 4.08 -1.67 -8.51
C GLU A 36 5.17 -0.57 -8.56
N ILE A 37 4.86 0.64 -8.09
CA ILE A 37 5.83 1.74 -7.95
C ILE A 37 6.92 1.39 -6.94
N GLU A 38 6.55 0.87 -5.77
CA GLU A 38 7.50 0.48 -4.72
C GLU A 38 8.46 -0.62 -5.20
N ILE A 39 7.95 -1.64 -5.90
CA ILE A 39 8.75 -2.71 -6.50
C ILE A 39 9.74 -2.13 -7.54
N SER A 40 9.25 -1.25 -8.41
CA SER A 40 10.08 -0.62 -9.43
C SER A 40 11.17 0.24 -8.82
N TYR A 41 10.85 0.99 -7.77
CA TYR A 41 11.80 1.85 -7.06
C TYR A 41 12.88 1.02 -6.37
N ALA A 42 12.51 0.01 -5.59
CA ALA A 42 13.45 -0.91 -4.95
C ALA A 42 14.41 -1.54 -5.96
N LYS A 43 13.89 -2.02 -7.09
CA LYS A 43 14.68 -2.62 -8.17
C LYS A 43 15.69 -1.64 -8.75
N GLN A 44 15.29 -0.39 -8.97
CA GLN A 44 16.19 0.64 -9.50
C GLN A 44 17.32 0.97 -8.51
N ILE A 45 17.01 1.13 -7.22
CA ILE A 45 18.03 1.38 -6.18
C ILE A 45 18.99 0.20 -6.04
N ARG A 46 18.49 -1.04 -6.04
CA ARG A 46 19.35 -2.23 -5.97
C ARG A 46 20.28 -2.34 -7.18
N ASN A 47 19.76 -2.11 -8.37
CA ASN A 47 20.56 -2.13 -9.60
C ASN A 47 21.65 -1.06 -9.57
N LEU A 48 21.34 0.13 -9.05
CA LEU A 48 22.31 1.20 -8.85
C LEU A 48 23.40 0.76 -7.87
N SER A 49 23.04 0.32 -6.66
CA SER A 49 24.01 -0.15 -5.65
C SER A 49 24.92 -1.24 -6.22
N LYS A 50 24.33 -2.26 -6.86
CA LYS A 50 25.08 -3.37 -7.48
C LYS A 50 26.02 -2.92 -8.62
N LYS A 51 25.65 -1.89 -9.38
CA LYS A 51 26.48 -1.35 -10.48
C LYS A 51 27.78 -0.73 -9.97
N TYR A 52 27.74 -0.13 -8.77
CA TYR A 52 28.87 0.58 -8.17
C TYR A 52 29.60 -0.20 -7.08
N GLN A 53 29.09 -1.39 -6.70
CA GLN A 53 29.80 -2.30 -5.80
C GLN A 53 31.17 -2.69 -6.37
N PRO A 54 32.24 -2.67 -5.54
CA PRO A 54 33.58 -3.12 -5.94
C PRO A 54 33.55 -4.55 -6.50
N LYS A 55 34.21 -4.77 -7.65
CA LYS A 55 34.43 -6.09 -8.22
C LYS A 55 35.63 -6.72 -7.54
N LYS A 56 35.48 -7.96 -7.03
CA LYS A 56 36.58 -8.73 -6.43
C LYS A 56 37.75 -8.90 -7.42
N ASN A 57 38.72 -8.00 -7.36
CA ASN A 57 39.98 -8.03 -8.09
C ASN A 57 41.09 -7.48 -7.16
N SER A 58 42.35 -7.86 -7.43
CA SER A 58 43.49 -7.56 -6.55
C SER A 58 43.80 -6.07 -6.40
N ARG A 59 43.36 -5.23 -7.34
CA ARG A 59 43.59 -3.77 -7.33
C ARG A 59 42.60 -3.04 -6.43
N GLU A 60 41.32 -3.43 -6.44
CA GLU A 60 40.29 -2.84 -5.57
C GLU A 60 40.44 -3.28 -4.10
N GLU A 61 41.05 -4.44 -3.82
CA GLU A 61 41.41 -4.85 -2.45
C GLU A 61 42.40 -3.88 -1.79
N GLU A 62 43.31 -3.28 -2.56
CA GLU A 62 44.16 -2.21 -2.05
C GLU A 62 43.40 -0.89 -1.86
N GLU A 63 42.48 -0.54 -2.74
CA GLU A 63 41.67 0.69 -2.63
C GLU A 63 40.69 0.63 -1.44
N ASN A 64 40.19 -0.57 -1.10
CA ASN A 64 39.34 -0.82 0.08
C ASN A 64 40.06 -0.57 1.43
N LYS A 65 41.37 -0.31 1.42
CA LYS A 65 42.12 0.09 2.63
C LYS A 65 41.87 1.55 3.04
N TYR A 66 41.45 2.40 2.11
CA TYR A 66 41.20 3.82 2.40
C TYR A 66 39.83 4.02 3.06
N THR A 67 39.77 4.94 4.03
CA THR A 67 38.53 5.27 4.77
C THR A 67 37.43 5.80 3.85
N SER A 68 37.79 6.54 2.80
CA SER A 68 36.85 7.03 1.79
C SER A 68 36.17 5.88 1.02
N CYS A 69 36.92 4.86 0.62
CA CYS A 69 36.39 3.70 -0.09
C CYS A 69 35.44 2.89 0.82
N ARG A 70 35.85 2.68 2.08
CA ARG A 70 35.01 2.00 3.08
C ARG A 70 33.71 2.76 3.38
N ALA A 71 33.77 4.09 3.47
CA ALA A 71 32.57 4.92 3.67
C ALA A 71 31.61 4.80 2.49
N PHE A 72 32.12 4.84 1.25
CA PHE A 72 31.30 4.64 0.06
C PHE A 72 30.66 3.25 0.02
N LEU A 73 31.40 2.20 0.37
CA LEU A 73 30.86 0.84 0.48
C LEU A 73 29.73 0.75 1.52
N SER A 74 29.89 1.44 2.66
CA SER A 74 28.81 1.54 3.68
C SER A 74 27.55 2.16 3.07
N THR A 75 27.69 3.28 2.34
CA THR A 75 26.56 3.93 1.66
C THR A 75 25.89 3.01 0.63
N LEU A 76 26.68 2.23 -0.13
CA LEU A 76 26.12 1.26 -1.09
C LEU A 76 25.33 0.14 -0.39
N ASN A 77 25.80 -0.32 0.77
CA ASN A 77 25.10 -1.32 1.57
C ASN A 77 23.81 -0.75 2.17
N GLU A 78 23.86 0.46 2.74
CA GLU A 78 22.67 1.17 3.24
C GLU A 78 21.63 1.38 2.13
N LEU A 79 22.05 1.73 0.92
CA LEU A 79 21.14 1.83 -0.24
C LEU A 79 20.50 0.47 -0.58
N ASN A 80 21.24 -0.63 -0.45
CA ASN A 80 20.69 -1.96 -0.68
C ASN A 80 19.67 -2.35 0.41
N ASP A 81 19.94 -2.01 1.67
CA ASP A 81 19.02 -2.23 2.78
C ASP A 81 17.75 -1.37 2.62
N TYR A 82 17.91 -0.12 2.19
CA TYR A 82 16.82 0.79 1.86
C TYR A 82 15.93 0.24 0.74
N ALA A 83 16.53 -0.33 -0.32
CA ALA A 83 15.77 -1.05 -1.34
C ALA A 83 14.97 -2.23 -0.76
N GLY A 84 15.55 -2.98 0.18
CA GLY A 84 14.87 -4.06 0.89
C GLY A 84 13.63 -3.57 1.68
N GLN A 85 13.72 -2.40 2.32
CA GLN A 85 12.57 -1.80 3.01
C GLN A 85 11.42 -1.50 2.05
N HIS A 86 11.71 -0.95 0.87
CA HIS A 86 10.71 -0.71 -0.17
C HIS A 86 10.06 -2.00 -0.68
N GLU A 87 10.79 -3.11 -0.76
CA GLU A 87 10.21 -4.41 -1.09
C GLU A 87 9.25 -4.92 -0.02
N VAL A 88 9.59 -4.77 1.26
CA VAL A 88 8.70 -5.11 2.37
C VAL A 88 7.42 -4.28 2.33
N ILE A 89 7.52 -2.98 1.98
CA ILE A 89 6.35 -2.12 1.79
C ILE A 89 5.48 -2.69 0.65
N ALA A 90 6.06 -2.96 -0.52
CA ALA A 90 5.34 -3.52 -1.66
C ALA A 90 4.66 -4.87 -1.32
N GLU A 91 5.38 -5.74 -0.62
CA GLU A 91 4.87 -7.02 -0.16
C GLU A 91 3.65 -6.81 0.74
N ASN A 92 3.74 -5.95 1.75
CA ASN A 92 2.63 -5.72 2.66
C ASN A 92 1.42 -5.06 1.99
N LEU A 93 1.63 -4.11 1.07
CA LEU A 93 0.56 -3.54 0.25
C LEU A 93 -0.19 -4.66 -0.49
N THR A 94 0.53 -5.66 -0.97
CA THR A 94 -0.04 -6.76 -1.77
C THR A 94 -0.67 -7.85 -0.90
N SER A 95 0.09 -8.41 0.04
CA SER A 95 -0.28 -9.58 0.82
C SER A 95 -1.30 -9.28 1.91
N GLN A 96 -1.26 -8.07 2.48
CA GLN A 96 -2.17 -7.66 3.56
C GLN A 96 -3.28 -6.77 3.01
N ILE A 97 -2.93 -5.62 2.43
CA ILE A 97 -3.95 -4.60 2.12
C ILE A 97 -4.83 -5.01 0.94
N ILE A 98 -4.27 -5.37 -0.21
CA ILE A 98 -5.06 -5.77 -1.39
C ILE A 98 -5.88 -7.03 -1.10
N THR A 99 -5.32 -7.99 -0.37
CA THR A 99 -6.05 -9.20 0.06
C THR A 99 -7.29 -8.84 0.89
N GLU A 100 -7.13 -8.01 1.93
CA GLU A 100 -8.25 -7.61 2.77
C GLU A 100 -9.29 -6.76 2.02
N LEU A 101 -8.85 -5.85 1.15
CA LEU A 101 -9.75 -5.09 0.29
C LEU A 101 -10.55 -6.00 -0.65
N SER A 102 -9.94 -7.08 -1.16
CA SER A 102 -10.62 -8.03 -2.06
C SER A 102 -11.66 -8.86 -1.30
N ARG A 103 -11.33 -9.31 -0.09
CA ARG A 103 -12.27 -9.98 0.82
C ARG A 103 -13.45 -9.07 1.14
N TYR A 104 -13.16 -7.84 1.57
CA TYR A 104 -14.17 -6.84 1.91
C TYR A 104 -15.07 -6.48 0.72
N LEU A 105 -14.51 -6.33 -0.48
CA LEU A 105 -15.29 -6.08 -1.70
C LEU A 105 -16.26 -7.22 -2.01
N THR A 106 -15.85 -8.46 -1.76
CA THR A 106 -16.68 -9.66 -1.97
C THR A 106 -17.85 -9.68 -0.99
N GLU A 107 -17.58 -9.40 0.29
CA GLU A 107 -18.59 -9.28 1.35
C GLU A 107 -19.60 -8.17 1.03
N LEU A 108 -19.14 -6.98 0.66
CA LEU A 108 -20.02 -5.86 0.26
C LEU A 108 -20.94 -6.23 -0.91
N LYS A 109 -20.42 -6.91 -1.94
CA LYS A 109 -21.21 -7.35 -3.09
C LYS A 109 -22.23 -8.42 -2.71
N ALA A 110 -21.91 -9.29 -1.76
CA ALA A 110 -22.83 -10.31 -1.26
C ALA A 110 -23.93 -9.70 -0.37
N GLU A 111 -23.57 -8.81 0.56
CA GLU A 111 -24.49 -8.10 1.44
C GLU A 111 -25.51 -7.28 0.65
N ARG A 112 -25.06 -6.58 -0.41
CA ARG A 112 -25.96 -5.81 -1.28
C ARG A 112 -27.01 -6.69 -1.99
N LYS A 113 -26.71 -7.95 -2.30
CA LYS A 113 -27.69 -8.89 -2.89
C LYS A 113 -28.68 -9.43 -1.86
N SER A 114 -28.33 -9.42 -0.57
CA SER A 114 -29.08 -10.09 0.50
C SER A 114 -30.18 -9.24 1.17
N VAL A 115 -30.38 -7.98 0.74
CA VAL A 115 -31.24 -6.92 1.34
C VAL A 115 -32.28 -7.41 2.37
N ARG A 116 -31.89 -7.44 3.65
CA ARG A 116 -32.80 -7.29 4.79
C ARG A 116 -32.08 -6.58 5.95
N THR A 117 -32.44 -5.31 6.11
CA THR A 117 -32.45 -4.52 7.37
C THR A 117 -31.20 -4.51 8.26
N HIS A 118 -30.63 -3.30 8.37
CA HIS A 118 -29.73 -2.74 9.39
C HIS A 118 -28.22 -2.73 9.10
N THR A 119 -27.66 -1.53 9.28
CA THR A 119 -26.24 -1.18 9.49
C THR A 119 -25.29 -1.29 8.29
N LEU A 120 -25.32 -0.29 7.40
CA LEU A 120 -24.25 -0.11 6.39
C LEU A 120 -23.40 1.19 6.39
N PRO A 121 -23.62 2.32 7.11
CA PRO A 121 -22.95 3.54 6.62
C PRO A 121 -21.63 3.97 7.30
N VAL A 122 -21.27 3.60 8.54
CA VAL A 122 -20.31 4.45 9.30
C VAL A 122 -19.06 3.75 9.86
N CYS A 123 -19.11 2.46 10.21
CA CYS A 123 -17.94 1.80 10.84
C CYS A 123 -16.78 1.52 9.88
N VAL A 124 -17.04 1.29 8.59
CA VAL A 124 -15.98 0.80 7.67
C VAL A 124 -15.14 1.92 7.07
N LEU A 125 -15.73 3.10 6.84
CA LEU A 125 -14.99 4.30 6.42
C LEU A 125 -14.01 4.79 7.50
N ILE A 126 -14.36 4.66 8.78
CA ILE A 126 -13.49 5.01 9.91
C ILE A 126 -12.35 3.98 10.05
N HIS A 127 -12.62 2.68 9.87
CA HIS A 127 -11.57 1.66 9.92
C HIS A 127 -10.57 1.76 8.76
N LEU A 128 -11.02 2.06 7.54
CA LEU A 128 -10.14 2.25 6.37
C LEU A 128 -9.25 3.51 6.51
N LEU A 129 -9.78 4.58 7.09
CA LEU A 129 -9.01 5.78 7.42
C LEU A 129 -8.01 5.51 8.56
N PHE A 130 -8.37 4.71 9.57
CA PHE A 130 -7.47 4.35 10.68
C PHE A 130 -6.34 3.41 10.24
N VAL A 131 -6.61 2.43 9.38
CA VAL A 131 -5.59 1.53 8.82
C VAL A 131 -4.63 2.30 7.92
N CYS A 132 -5.12 3.23 7.09
CA CYS A 132 -4.25 4.11 6.30
C CYS A 132 -3.41 5.06 7.16
N ALA A 133 -4.00 5.65 8.21
CA ALA A 133 -3.30 6.56 9.11
C ALA A 133 -2.22 5.83 9.94
N ILE A 134 -2.51 4.63 10.45
CA ILE A 134 -1.51 3.81 11.16
C ILE A 134 -0.39 3.36 10.21
N TYR A 135 -0.69 3.00 8.96
CA TYR A 135 0.36 2.66 7.98
C TYR A 135 1.26 3.83 7.60
N PHE A 136 0.72 5.06 7.54
CA PHE A 136 1.50 6.26 7.25
C PHE A 136 2.30 6.79 8.46
N LEU A 137 1.85 6.54 9.70
CA LEU A 137 2.52 6.97 10.93
C LEU A 137 3.54 5.96 11.47
N TYR A 138 3.42 4.66 11.20
CA TYR A 138 4.30 3.63 11.79
C TYR A 138 5.46 3.14 10.91
N ILE A 139 5.49 3.47 9.61
CA ILE A 139 6.57 3.08 8.68
C ILE A 139 7.67 4.16 8.56
N HIS A 140 7.56 5.26 9.32
CA HIS A 140 8.65 6.20 9.52
C HIS A 140 8.92 6.39 11.03
N PRO A 141 9.73 5.54 11.68
CA PRO A 141 10.58 6.07 12.73
C PRO A 141 11.59 6.97 12.03
N SER A 142 11.57 8.25 12.39
CA SER A 142 12.62 9.22 12.03
C SER A 142 13.99 8.57 12.26
N PRO A 143 14.90 8.58 11.27
CA PRO A 143 16.26 8.10 11.50
C PRO A 143 16.97 9.13 12.39
N SER A 144 17.15 8.79 13.66
CA SER A 144 18.10 9.43 14.58
C SER A 144 19.44 8.72 14.51
#